data_AF-A0A0Q9WWN2-F1
#
_entry.id   AF-A0A0Q9WWN2-F1
#
_cell.length_a   1.000
_cell.length_b   1.000
_cell.length_c   1.000
_cell.angle_alpha   90.00
_cell.angle_beta   90.00
_cell.angle_gamma   90.00
#
_symmetry.space_group_name_H-M   'P 1'
#
loop_
_entity.id
_entity.type
_entity.pdbx_description
1 polymer ?
#
loop_
_entity_poly.entity_id
_entity_poly.type
_entity_poly.pdbx_seq_one_letter_code
_entity_poly.pdbx_strand_id
1 'polypeptide(L)'
;MATTSNNSVADMTTISEIDEDGINYNLRLRYSNDIIYTYSGTILIAVNPYKCINIFNKDYVQQYHMAKMGSLDPHVFALAEAAYRSIVEEKINQAMLKLFVMTIVPGLENLCKSASMRNTLSKVA
;
A
#
# COMPACT_ATOMS: atom_id res chain seq x y z
N MET A 1 18.92 17.85 -14.10
CA MET A 1 18.46 18.52 -12.87
C MET A 1 17.24 17.73 -12.37
N ALA A 2 17.48 16.66 -11.61
CA ALA A 2 16.39 15.97 -10.93
C ALA A 2 15.89 16.90 -9.81
N THR A 3 14.62 17.28 -9.86
CA THR A 3 13.97 18.03 -8.80
C THR A 3 13.95 17.18 -7.54
N THR A 4 14.97 17.34 -6.69
CA THR A 4 15.01 16.77 -5.34
C THR A 4 13.97 17.49 -4.48
N SER A 5 12.70 17.17 -4.66
CA SER A 5 11.70 17.43 -3.63
C SER A 5 12.06 16.50 -2.47
N ASN A 6 12.46 17.05 -1.32
CA ASN A 6 12.74 16.31 -0.07
C ASN A 6 11.50 15.57 0.51
N ASN A 7 10.46 15.36 -0.29
CA ASN A 7 9.21 14.73 0.10
C ASN A 7 9.07 13.39 -0.61
N SER A 8 8.65 12.37 0.15
CA SER A 8 8.23 11.09 -0.43
C SER A 8 6.99 11.24 -1.29
N VAL A 9 6.89 10.48 -2.36
CA VAL A 9 5.72 10.44 -3.23
C VAL A 9 4.82 9.23 -2.93
N ALA A 10 3.51 9.44 -3.00
CA ALA A 10 2.52 8.38 -2.84
C ALA A 10 2.43 7.46 -4.06
N ASP A 11 2.68 7.99 -5.26
CA ASP A 11 2.73 7.25 -6.53
C ASP A 11 4.08 7.45 -7.20
N MET A 12 4.84 6.37 -7.34
CA MET A 12 6.18 6.41 -7.92
C MET A 12 6.18 6.66 -9.42
N THR A 13 5.06 6.47 -10.14
CA THR A 13 4.99 6.79 -11.57
C THR A 13 5.08 8.29 -11.87
N THR A 14 4.92 9.13 -10.85
CA THR A 14 5.12 10.58 -10.96
C THR A 14 6.59 10.97 -11.05
N ILE A 15 7.51 10.07 -10.70
CA ILE A 15 8.96 10.29 -10.78
C ILE A 15 9.38 10.07 -12.24
N SER A 16 9.99 11.07 -12.86
CA SER A 16 10.36 11.06 -14.28
C SER A 16 11.47 10.07 -14.64
N GLU A 17 12.38 9.80 -13.71
CA GLU A 17 13.45 8.80 -13.84
C GLU A 17 13.37 7.85 -12.65
N ILE A 18 12.64 6.74 -12.81
CA ILE A 18 12.58 5.67 -11.82
C ILE A 18 13.82 4.80 -11.98
N ASP A 19 14.78 5.00 -11.11
CA ASP A 19 15.91 4.09 -10.90
C ASP A 19 15.70 3.23 -9.64
N GLU A 20 16.40 2.11 -9.53
CA GLU A 20 16.34 1.25 -8.34
C GLU A 20 16.66 2.04 -7.06
N ASP A 21 17.66 2.92 -7.12
CA ASP A 21 18.04 3.80 -6.02
C ASP A 21 16.93 4.81 -5.67
N GLY A 22 16.23 5.34 -6.67
CA GLY A 22 15.11 6.27 -6.48
C GLY A 22 13.90 5.60 -5.82
N ILE A 23 13.56 4.38 -6.25
CA ILE A 23 12.52 3.54 -5.62
C ILE A 23 12.91 3.28 -4.17
N ASN A 24 14.14 2.83 -3.95
CA ASN A 24 14.64 2.48 -2.62
C ASN A 24 14.61 3.68 -1.67
N TYR A 25 15.05 4.84 -2.15
CA TYR A 25 15.02 6.10 -1.40
C TYR A 25 13.59 6.48 -1.00
N ASN A 26 12.64 6.45 -1.94
CA ASN A 26 11.24 6.78 -1.65
C ASN A 26 10.63 5.80 -0.64
N LEU A 27 10.85 4.49 -0.82
CA LEU A 27 10.35 3.47 0.10
C LEU A 27 10.95 3.62 1.50
N ARG A 28 12.26 3.92 1.61
CA ARG A 28 12.91 4.18 2.90
C ARG A 28 12.33 5.40 3.61
N LEU A 29 12.12 6.49 2.87
CA LEU A 29 11.57 7.73 3.43
C LEU A 29 10.12 7.55 3.90
N ARG A 30 9.31 6.80 3.15
CA ARG A 30 7.93 6.46 3.57
C ARG A 30 7.92 5.54 4.78
N TYR A 31 8.78 4.53 4.77
CA TYR A 31 8.93 3.59 5.87
C TYR A 31 9.34 4.28 7.17
N SER A 32 10.27 5.26 7.13
CA SER A 32 10.65 6.03 8.33
C SER A 32 9.51 6.88 8.90
N ASN A 33 8.47 7.14 8.11
CA ASN A 33 7.25 7.87 8.51
C ASN A 33 6.06 6.94 8.78
N ASP A 34 6.27 5.64 8.93
CA ASP A 34 5.23 4.62 9.17
C ASP A 34 4.20 4.48 8.04
N ILE A 35 4.57 4.92 6.84
CA ILE A 35 3.77 4.79 5.64
C ILE A 35 4.25 3.56 4.86
N ILE A 36 3.46 2.49 4.94
CA ILE A 36 3.85 1.18 4.41
C ILE A 36 3.35 0.88 3.00
N TYR A 37 2.43 1.69 2.49
CA TYR A 37 1.80 1.48 1.20
C TYR A 37 2.22 2.58 0.22
N THR A 38 2.54 2.18 -1.02
CA THR A 38 2.97 3.09 -2.09
C THR A 38 2.42 2.60 -3.41
N TYR A 39 1.87 3.50 -4.23
CA TYR A 39 1.48 3.17 -5.60
C TYR A 39 2.70 3.13 -6.51
N SER A 40 2.67 2.16 -7.43
CA SER A 40 3.54 2.11 -8.61
C SER A 40 2.62 1.83 -9.79
N GLY A 41 1.98 2.91 -10.26
CA GLY A 41 0.98 2.85 -11.32
C GLY A 41 -0.21 2.01 -10.90
N THR A 42 -0.42 0.89 -11.57
CA THR A 42 -1.53 -0.02 -11.23
C THR A 42 -1.23 -0.96 -10.06
N ILE A 43 0.00 -1.01 -9.58
CA ILE A 43 0.42 -1.93 -8.52
C ILE A 43 0.45 -1.18 -7.19
N LEU A 44 -0.02 -1.83 -6.12
CA LEU A 44 0.14 -1.38 -4.76
C LEU A 44 1.32 -2.13 -4.13
N ILE A 45 2.34 -1.39 -3.71
CA ILE A 45 3.51 -1.93 -3.00
C ILE A 45 3.27 -1.80 -1.50
N ALA A 46 3.39 -2.90 -0.78
CA ALA A 46 3.30 -2.95 0.68
C ALA A 46 4.64 -3.34 1.29
N VAL A 47 5.18 -2.52 2.19
CA VAL A 47 6.41 -2.78 2.95
C VAL A 47 6.07 -3.23 4.36
N ASN A 48 6.59 -4.35 4.83
CA ASN A 48 6.28 -4.84 6.17
C ASN A 48 6.88 -3.91 7.26
N PRO A 49 6.07 -3.29 8.14
CA PRO A 49 6.56 -2.39 9.20
C PRO A 49 7.32 -3.09 10.33
N TYR A 50 7.22 -4.42 10.47
CA TYR A 50 7.76 -5.18 11.61
C TYR A 50 7.33 -4.69 13.01
N LYS A 51 6.32 -3.81 13.06
CA LYS A 51 5.71 -3.24 14.26
C LYS A 51 4.21 -3.06 14.06
N CYS A 52 3.49 -2.95 15.17
CA CYS A 52 2.07 -2.63 15.14
C CYS A 52 1.88 -1.16 14.73
N ILE A 53 1.12 -0.93 13.67
CA ILE A 53 0.73 0.40 13.19
C ILE A 53 -0.79 0.53 13.16
N ASN A 54 -1.29 1.72 13.46
CA ASN A 54 -2.71 1.97 13.73
C ASN A 54 -3.53 2.35 12.48
N ILE A 55 -3.35 1.60 11.37
CA ILE A 55 -3.96 1.93 10.06
C ILE A 55 -5.13 1.01 9.68
N PHE A 56 -5.43 0.01 10.50
CA PHE A 56 -6.47 -1.00 10.24
C PHE A 56 -7.74 -0.78 11.06
N ASN A 57 -7.94 0.41 11.60
CA ASN A 57 -9.12 0.72 12.42
C ASN A 57 -10.37 0.86 11.55
N LYS A 58 -11.54 0.72 12.20
CA LYS A 58 -12.84 0.92 11.55
C LYS A 58 -12.96 2.31 10.91
N ASP A 59 -12.44 3.35 11.57
CA ASP A 59 -12.46 4.71 11.02
C ASP A 59 -11.65 4.82 9.73
N TYR A 60 -10.53 4.10 9.63
CA TYR A 60 -9.76 4.02 8.38
C TYR A 60 -10.56 3.30 7.30
N VAL A 61 -11.18 2.16 7.60
CA VAL A 61 -12.04 1.44 6.63
C VAL A 61 -13.14 2.35 6.10
N GLN A 62 -13.80 3.10 7.00
CA GLN A 62 -14.89 4.01 6.66
C GLN A 62 -14.43 5.13 5.70
N GLN A 63 -13.22 5.65 5.87
CA GLN A 63 -12.67 6.70 5.00
C GLN A 63 -12.49 6.23 3.56
N TYR A 64 -12.10 4.96 3.37
CA TYR A 64 -11.91 4.39 2.04
C TYR A 64 -13.20 3.86 1.41
N HIS A 65 -14.30 3.79 2.17
CA HIS A 65 -15.58 3.36 1.63
C HIS A 65 -16.11 4.37 0.61
N MET A 66 -16.54 3.89 -0.55
CA MET A 66 -16.98 4.70 -1.70
C MET A 66 -15.91 5.68 -2.26
N ALA A 67 -14.68 5.65 -1.76
CA ALA A 67 -13.61 6.49 -2.25
C ALA A 67 -13.15 6.04 -3.64
N LYS A 68 -12.75 7.00 -4.48
CA LYS A 68 -12.17 6.69 -5.79
C LYS A 68 -10.71 6.26 -5.63
N MET A 69 -10.27 5.27 -6.40
CA MET A 69 -8.86 4.91 -6.43
C MET A 69 -7.99 6.13 -6.78
N GLY A 70 -6.95 6.38 -5.97
CA GLY A 70 -6.05 7.53 -6.13
C GLY A 70 -6.57 8.86 -5.56
N SER A 71 -7.78 8.92 -5.01
CA SER A 71 -8.24 10.14 -4.29
C SER A 71 -7.70 10.23 -2.87
N LEU A 72 -7.35 9.09 -2.28
CA LEU A 72 -6.78 8.95 -0.94
C LEU A 72 -5.38 8.35 -1.04
N ASP A 73 -4.68 8.37 0.09
CA ASP A 73 -3.37 7.75 0.20
C ASP A 73 -3.39 6.26 -0.18
N PRO A 74 -2.26 5.71 -0.63
CA PRO A 74 -2.19 4.31 -1.01
C PRO A 74 -2.55 3.42 0.17
N HIS A 75 -3.54 2.56 0.00
CA HIS A 75 -3.95 1.61 1.03
C HIS A 75 -4.61 0.37 0.43
N VAL A 76 -4.52 -0.75 1.15
CA VAL A 76 -5.19 -2.00 0.74
C VAL A 76 -6.71 -1.85 0.70
N PHE A 77 -7.28 -0.94 1.51
CA PHE A 77 -8.71 -0.65 1.50
C PHE A 77 -9.16 0.07 0.23
N ALA A 78 -8.34 0.96 -0.33
CA ALA A 78 -8.63 1.57 -1.63
C ALA A 78 -8.69 0.51 -2.74
N LEU A 79 -7.78 -0.48 -2.69
CA LEU A 79 -7.77 -1.59 -3.63
C LEU A 79 -8.99 -2.51 -3.46
N ALA A 80 -9.37 -2.81 -2.21
CA ALA A 80 -10.54 -3.62 -1.90
C ALA A 80 -11.85 -2.94 -2.35
N GLU A 81 -12.01 -1.65 -2.08
CA GLU A 81 -13.17 -0.87 -2.53
C GLU A 81 -13.26 -0.81 -4.07
N ALA A 82 -12.13 -0.58 -4.75
CA ALA A 82 -12.09 -0.58 -6.21
C ALA A 82 -12.48 -1.95 -6.80
N ALA A 83 -12.01 -3.04 -6.21
CA ALA A 83 -12.40 -4.41 -6.60
C ALA A 83 -13.88 -4.67 -6.36
N TYR A 84 -14.38 -4.31 -5.17
CA TYR A 84 -15.79 -4.46 -4.80
C TYR A 84 -16.71 -3.70 -5.76
N ARG A 85 -16.44 -2.41 -5.99
CA ARG A 85 -17.23 -1.58 -6.91
C ARG A 85 -17.23 -2.14 -8.32
N SER A 86 -16.09 -2.60 -8.82
CA SER A 86 -16.02 -3.18 -10.17
C SER A 86 -16.88 -4.43 -10.30
N ILE A 87 -16.92 -5.30 -9.28
CA ILE A 87 -17.79 -6.48 -9.27
C ILE A 87 -19.26 -6.08 -9.24
N VAL A 88 -19.63 -5.10 -8.41
CA VAL A 88 -21.03 -4.65 -8.25
C VAL A 88 -21.55 -3.91 -9.48
N GLU A 89 -20.73 -3.01 -10.05
CA GLU A 89 -21.11 -2.15 -11.18
C GLU A 89 -21.04 -2.91 -12.51
N GLU A 90 -19.98 -3.71 -12.75
CA GLU A 90 -19.76 -4.34 -14.06
C GLU A 90 -20.29 -5.78 -14.17
N LYS A 91 -20.63 -6.45 -13.06
CA LYS A 91 -21.07 -7.87 -13.01
C LYS A 91 -20.10 -8.85 -13.71
N ILE A 92 -18.86 -8.46 -13.93
CA ILE A 92 -17.81 -9.28 -14.54
C ILE A 92 -16.85 -9.72 -13.43
N ASN A 93 -16.45 -10.99 -13.44
CA ASN A 93 -15.45 -11.53 -12.52
C ASN A 93 -14.10 -10.86 -12.79
N GLN A 94 -13.74 -9.84 -12.00
CA GLN A 94 -12.46 -9.16 -12.11
C GLN A 94 -11.42 -9.88 -11.24
N ALA A 95 -10.37 -10.41 -11.87
CA ALA A 95 -9.18 -10.85 -11.15
C ALA A 95 -8.31 -9.63 -10.81
N MET A 96 -8.62 -8.95 -9.72
CA MET A 96 -7.81 -7.83 -9.22
C MET A 96 -6.61 -8.33 -8.41
N LEU A 97 -5.57 -8.84 -9.10
CA LEU A 97 -4.30 -9.21 -8.48
C LEU A 97 -3.27 -8.10 -8.71
N LYS A 98 -3.33 -7.03 -7.90
CA LYS A 98 -2.46 -5.84 -8.04
C LYS A 98 -1.70 -5.49 -6.75
N LEU A 99 -1.64 -6.40 -5.79
CA LEU A 99 -0.89 -6.22 -4.54
C LEU A 99 0.47 -6.92 -4.65
N PHE A 100 1.55 -6.14 -4.63
CA PHE A 100 2.90 -6.66 -4.49
C PHE A 100 3.38 -6.41 -3.05
N VAL A 101 3.65 -7.48 -2.31
CA VAL A 101 4.18 -7.38 -0.95
C VAL A 101 5.70 -7.42 -1.03
N MET A 102 6.32 -6.28 -0.79
CA MET A 102 7.77 -6.16 -0.75
C MET A 102 8.23 -6.34 0.69
N THR A 103 8.80 -7.51 0.98
CA THR A 103 9.44 -7.74 2.29
C THR A 103 10.83 -7.12 2.23
N ILE A 104 11.00 -5.92 2.78
CA ILE A 104 12.35 -5.36 2.97
C ILE A 104 12.93 -5.98 4.24
N VAL A 105 13.62 -7.11 4.09
CA VAL A 105 14.49 -7.65 5.15
C VAL A 105 15.76 -8.22 4.56
N PRO A 106 16.91 -7.60 4.86
CA PRO A 106 18.11 -8.33 5.20
C PRO A 106 18.24 -8.38 6.73
N GLY A 107 18.05 -9.55 7.35
CA GLY A 107 18.58 -9.83 8.70
C GLY A 107 17.65 -9.92 9.93
N LEU A 108 16.31 -9.89 9.82
CA LEU A 108 15.42 -10.08 10.99
C LEU A 108 14.22 -10.96 10.67
N GLU A 109 14.43 -12.27 10.76
CA GLU A 109 13.51 -13.30 10.26
C GLU A 109 12.36 -13.64 11.23
N ASN A 110 12.37 -13.11 12.45
CA ASN A 110 11.57 -13.68 13.56
C ASN A 110 10.71 -12.70 14.39
N LEU A 111 10.65 -11.39 14.11
CA LEU A 111 10.08 -10.46 15.10
C LEU A 111 8.58 -10.14 14.98
N CYS A 112 7.90 -10.38 13.85
CA CYS A 112 6.49 -9.97 13.72
C CYS A 112 5.63 -10.87 12.82
N LYS A 113 5.76 -12.20 12.98
CA LYS A 113 4.84 -13.16 12.31
C LYS A 113 3.54 -13.40 13.08
N SER A 114 3.35 -12.87 14.30
CA SER A 114 2.26 -13.30 15.18
C SER A 114 1.09 -12.30 15.25
N ALA A 115 -0.12 -12.82 15.01
CA ALA A 115 -1.42 -12.29 15.40
C ALA A 115 -2.04 -11.15 14.57
N SER A 116 -1.50 -9.93 14.49
CA SER A 116 -2.33 -8.77 14.11
C SER A 116 -2.80 -8.77 12.64
N MET A 117 -1.90 -8.98 11.68
CA MET A 117 -2.23 -8.92 10.25
C MET A 117 -3.09 -10.11 9.77
N ARG A 118 -2.85 -11.32 10.34
CA ARG A 118 -3.62 -12.52 10.01
C ARG A 118 -5.07 -12.43 10.46
N ASN A 119 -5.32 -11.83 11.63
CA ASN A 119 -6.66 -11.75 12.22
C ASN A 119 -7.56 -10.69 11.56
N THR A 120 -6.97 -9.69 10.89
CA THR A 120 -7.71 -8.69 10.12
C THR A 120 -8.04 -9.20 8.72
N LEU A 121 -7.09 -9.90 8.07
CA LEU A 121 -7.34 -10.51 6.75
C LEU A 121 -8.43 -11.60 6.80
N SER A 122 -8.54 -12.35 7.89
CA SER A 122 -9.63 -13.34 8.07
C SER A 122 -11.00 -12.74 8.39
N LYS A 123 -11.09 -11.42 8.65
CA LYS A 123 -12.35 -10.70 8.90
C LYS A 123 -12.83 -9.90 7.69
N VAL A 124 -11.99 -9.80 6.65
CA VAL A 124 -12.29 -9.08 5.41
C VAL A 124 -12.63 -10.04 4.26
N ALA A 125 -12.34 -11.33 4.42
CA ALA A 125 -12.83 -12.42 3.56
C ALA A 125 -14.11 -13.05 4.16
#